data_AF-A4HCG9-F1
#
_entry.id   AF-A4HCG9-F1
#
_cell.length_a   1.000
_cell.length_b   1.000
_cell.length_c   1.000
_cell.angle_alpha   90.00
_cell.angle_beta   90.00
_cell.angle_gamma   90.00
#
_symmetry.space_group_name_H-M   'P 1'
#
loop_
_entity.id
_entity.type
_entity.pdbx_description
1 polymer ?
#
loop_
_entity_poly.entity_id
_entity_poly.type
_entity_poly.pdbx_seq_one_letter_code
_entity_poly.pdbx_strand_id
1 'polypeptide(L)'
;MPAPPPPPLLPPPPRTYYQYMHSFECRCLLSSKIRRLYGAGTVPIIVEPTESYLRLSPPPASPHSKAKSSTGSTGGAGGYARHRQLFTSDGANASVTVSSTASAFTSPSTKSTLKCVLPCSKSVAEVILALRGRLALDSCQSLFLSVGENNVLVPGNSLLGDLYERYRNPDGFLYLGYLLENTFGGDVRSTAEEAAVIL
;
A
#
# COMPACT_ATOMS: atom_id res chain seq x y z
N MET A 1 -7.63 -40.43 21.18
CA MET A 1 -7.78 -39.89 19.82
C MET A 1 -6.57 -39.04 19.51
N PRO A 2 -5.94 -39.16 18.33
CA PRO A 2 -4.86 -38.25 17.93
C PRO A 2 -5.41 -36.82 17.80
N ALA A 3 -4.61 -35.83 18.19
CA ALA A 3 -4.95 -34.42 18.02
C ALA A 3 -5.10 -34.09 16.52
N PRO A 4 -6.07 -33.24 16.14
CA PRO A 4 -6.19 -32.80 14.75
C PRO A 4 -4.91 -32.10 14.32
N PRO A 5 -4.51 -32.22 13.04
CA PRO A 5 -3.36 -31.51 12.52
C PRO A 5 -3.54 -30.00 12.70
N PRO A 6 -2.48 -29.25 13.02
CA PRO A 6 -2.57 -27.81 13.14
C PRO A 6 -3.09 -27.22 11.82
N PRO A 7 -3.91 -26.16 11.89
CA PRO A 7 -4.39 -25.49 10.68
C PRO A 7 -3.20 -25.04 9.84
N PRO A 8 -3.30 -25.07 8.49
CA PRO A 8 -2.25 -24.56 7.64
C PRO A 8 -1.96 -23.11 8.02
N LEU A 9 -0.68 -22.80 8.21
CA LEU A 9 -0.26 -21.44 8.54
C LEU A 9 -0.72 -20.51 7.43
N LEU A 10 -1.59 -19.55 7.77
CA LEU A 10 -2.02 -18.53 6.84
C LEU A 10 -0.79 -17.76 6.34
N PRO A 11 -0.73 -17.41 5.04
CA PRO A 11 0.36 -16.60 4.54
C PRO A 11 0.39 -15.26 5.29
N PRO A 12 1.58 -14.68 5.52
CA PRO A 12 1.69 -13.40 6.18
C PRO A 12 0.92 -12.34 5.38
N PRO A 13 0.30 -11.36 6.06
CA PRO A 13 -0.47 -10.32 5.38
C PRO A 13 0.44 -9.54 4.41
N PRO A 14 -0.10 -9.06 3.28
CA PRO A 14 0.66 -8.26 2.33
C PRO A 14 1.11 -6.94 2.98
N ARG A 15 2.39 -6.62 2.86
CA ARG A 15 3.01 -5.40 3.40
C ARG A 15 3.38 -4.38 2.33
N THR A 16 3.35 -4.78 1.07
CA THR A 16 3.64 -3.96 -0.12
C THR A 16 2.51 -4.12 -1.12
N TYR A 17 2.37 -3.19 -2.06
CA TYR A 17 1.31 -3.31 -3.07
C TYR A 17 1.54 -4.47 -4.02
N TYR A 18 2.78 -4.73 -4.37
CA TYR A 18 3.15 -5.92 -5.12
C TYR A 18 2.69 -7.21 -4.42
N GLN A 19 2.77 -7.27 -3.08
CA GLN A 19 2.26 -8.43 -2.32
C GLN A 19 0.74 -8.48 -2.26
N TYR A 20 0.05 -7.33 -2.27
CA TYR A 20 -1.41 -7.27 -2.35
C TYR A 20 -1.92 -7.78 -3.70
N MET A 21 -1.26 -7.36 -4.79
CA MET A 21 -1.66 -7.70 -6.16
C MET A 21 -1.25 -9.11 -6.61
N HIS A 22 -0.26 -9.72 -5.95
CA HIS A 22 0.27 -11.03 -6.34
C HIS A 22 0.26 -12.02 -5.17
N SER A 23 -0.38 -13.18 -5.40
CA SER A 23 -0.38 -14.28 -4.44
C SER A 23 1.05 -14.69 -4.08
N PHE A 24 1.22 -15.21 -2.86
CA PHE A 24 2.52 -15.71 -2.38
C PHE A 24 3.14 -16.71 -3.35
N GLU A 25 2.36 -17.68 -3.83
CA GLU A 25 2.82 -18.69 -4.78
C GLU A 25 3.29 -18.09 -6.11
N CYS A 26 2.55 -17.12 -6.67
CA CYS A 26 2.96 -16.43 -7.89
C CYS A 26 4.31 -15.71 -7.72
N ARG A 27 4.52 -15.09 -6.56
CA ARG A 27 5.80 -14.42 -6.24
C ARG A 27 6.93 -15.43 -6.11
N CYS A 28 6.73 -16.53 -5.38
CA CYS A 28 7.70 -17.62 -5.26
C CYS A 28 8.11 -18.21 -6.62
N LEU A 29 7.14 -18.48 -7.49
CA LEU A 29 7.39 -19.01 -8.83
C LEU A 29 8.20 -18.04 -9.67
N LEU A 30 7.86 -16.74 -9.61
CA LEU A 30 8.55 -15.72 -10.38
C LEU A 30 9.98 -15.50 -9.88
N SER A 31 10.21 -15.38 -8.57
CA SER A 31 11.55 -15.22 -8.00
C SER A 31 12.44 -16.41 -8.37
N SER A 32 11.90 -17.63 -8.27
CA SER A 32 12.58 -18.86 -8.66
C SER A 32 12.89 -18.92 -10.16
N LYS A 33 11.97 -18.44 -11.02
CA LYS A 33 12.21 -18.32 -12.46
C LYS A 33 13.33 -17.33 -12.76
N ILE A 34 13.32 -16.14 -12.13
CA ILE A 34 14.36 -15.13 -12.30
C ILE A 34 15.73 -15.70 -11.89
N ARG A 35 15.85 -16.30 -10.70
CA ARG A 35 17.13 -16.86 -10.22
C ARG A 35 17.65 -18.02 -11.09
N ARG A 36 16.76 -18.80 -11.73
CA ARG A 36 17.15 -19.82 -12.72
C ARG A 36 17.64 -19.22 -14.04
N LEU A 37 17.04 -18.14 -14.50
CA LEU A 37 17.38 -17.51 -15.79
C LEU A 37 18.66 -16.66 -15.71
N TYR A 38 18.84 -15.90 -14.64
CA TYR A 38 19.93 -14.94 -14.50
C TYR A 38 21.04 -15.42 -13.56
N GLY A 39 20.88 -16.59 -12.93
CA GLY A 39 21.87 -17.20 -12.05
C GLY A 39 21.80 -16.73 -10.60
N ALA A 40 22.50 -17.45 -9.73
CA ALA A 40 22.47 -17.25 -8.27
C ALA A 40 23.10 -15.93 -7.80
N GLY A 41 23.95 -15.29 -8.62
CA GLY A 41 24.59 -14.00 -8.33
C GLY A 41 23.69 -12.78 -8.59
N THR A 42 22.39 -12.98 -8.82
CA THR A 42 21.43 -11.90 -9.06
C THR A 42 20.36 -11.86 -7.99
N VAL A 43 19.85 -10.66 -7.74
CA VAL A 43 18.83 -10.37 -6.74
C VAL A 43 17.57 -9.87 -7.45
N PRO A 44 16.44 -10.56 -7.31
CA PRO A 44 15.14 -10.07 -7.75
C PRO A 44 14.62 -9.03 -6.76
N ILE A 45 14.40 -7.80 -7.22
CA ILE A 45 14.05 -6.66 -6.37
C ILE A 45 12.71 -6.07 -6.82
N ILE A 46 11.90 -5.72 -5.84
CA ILE A 46 10.71 -4.89 -5.99
C ILE A 46 10.99 -3.56 -5.28
N VAL A 47 10.86 -2.46 -6.01
CA VAL A 47 11.02 -1.10 -5.48
C VAL A 47 9.68 -0.40 -5.57
N GLU A 48 9.17 0.11 -4.45
CA GLU A 48 7.90 0.83 -4.37
C GLU A 48 8.07 2.12 -3.57
N PRO A 49 7.19 3.14 -3.73
CA PRO A 49 7.23 4.31 -2.86
C PRO A 49 7.04 3.91 -1.40
N THR A 50 7.82 4.51 -0.51
CA THR A 50 7.56 4.45 0.93
C THR A 50 6.33 5.33 1.19
N GLU A 51 5.19 4.68 1.44
CA GLU A 51 3.82 5.20 1.71
C GLU A 51 2.85 5.35 0.51
N SER A 52 1.75 4.57 0.53
CA SER A 52 0.36 5.04 0.28
C SER A 52 -0.76 3.97 0.41
N TYR A 53 -0.48 2.66 0.43
CA TYR A 53 -1.55 1.65 0.45
C TYR A 53 -2.25 1.42 1.80
N LEU A 54 -1.59 1.72 2.93
CA LEU A 54 -2.17 1.60 4.28
C LEU A 54 -3.06 2.80 4.69
N ARG A 55 -3.25 3.78 3.80
CA ARG A 55 -4.26 4.84 3.97
C ARG A 55 -5.62 4.50 3.35
N LEU A 56 -5.78 3.31 2.77
CA LEU A 56 -7.11 2.75 2.54
C LEU A 56 -7.55 2.10 3.86
N SER A 57 -8.59 2.68 4.45
CA SER A 57 -9.20 2.35 5.75
C SER A 57 -9.19 0.85 6.11
N PRO A 58 -9.02 0.48 7.39
CA PRO A 58 -9.23 -0.89 7.83
C PRO A 58 -10.64 -1.37 7.45
N PRO A 59 -10.84 -2.66 7.13
CA PRO A 59 -12.17 -3.18 6.81
C PRO A 59 -13.12 -2.88 7.98
N PRO A 60 -14.36 -2.43 7.71
CA PRO A 60 -15.31 -2.16 8.78
C PRO A 60 -15.50 -3.43 9.60
N ALA A 61 -15.45 -3.29 10.93
CA ALA A 61 -15.68 -4.40 11.85
C ALA A 61 -16.99 -5.12 11.48
N SER A 62 -16.91 -6.44 11.26
CA SER A 62 -18.08 -7.25 10.92
C SER A 62 -19.11 -7.15 12.05
N PRO A 63 -20.38 -6.79 11.77
CA PRO A 63 -21.37 -6.57 12.81
C PRO A 63 -22.03 -7.90 13.20
N HIS A 64 -21.30 -8.88 13.75
CA HIS A 64 -21.93 -10.07 14.34
C HIS A 64 -21.17 -10.62 15.53
N SER A 65 -21.46 -10.04 16.71
CA SER A 65 -21.54 -10.81 17.95
C SER A 65 -22.60 -10.18 18.85
N LYS A 66 -23.89 -10.46 18.58
CA LYS A 66 -24.90 -10.29 19.62
C LYS A 66 -24.69 -11.39 20.64
N ALA A 67 -24.19 -10.98 21.80
CA ALA A 67 -24.12 -11.77 23.01
C ALA A 67 -25.48 -12.39 23.32
N LYS A 68 -25.48 -13.69 23.62
CA LYS A 68 -26.53 -14.32 24.40
C LYS A 68 -26.37 -13.83 25.84
N SER A 69 -27.35 -13.08 26.33
CA SER A 69 -27.65 -13.02 27.76
C SER A 69 -29.15 -13.14 27.94
N SER A 70 -29.52 -14.15 28.71
CA SER A 70 -30.85 -14.50 29.17
C SER A 70 -31.51 -13.38 29.99
N THR A 71 -32.84 -13.44 30.08
CA THR A 71 -33.66 -13.55 31.32
C THR A 71 -34.88 -12.60 31.31
N GLY A 72 -36.10 -13.16 31.43
CA GLY A 72 -37.16 -12.65 32.31
C GLY A 72 -38.13 -11.55 31.84
N SER A 73 -39.28 -11.98 31.30
CA SER A 73 -40.68 -11.61 31.62
C SER A 73 -41.04 -10.22 32.19
N THR A 74 -41.97 -9.47 31.56
CA THR A 74 -43.40 -9.31 31.96
C THR A 74 -44.07 -8.07 31.28
N GLY A 75 -45.28 -8.30 30.73
CA GLY A 75 -46.49 -7.45 30.76
C GLY A 75 -46.52 -5.96 30.33
N GLY A 76 -47.57 -5.58 29.59
CA GLY A 76 -48.12 -4.22 29.65
C GLY A 76 -48.82 -3.72 28.38
N ALA A 77 -50.13 -3.51 28.47
CA ALA A 77 -51.04 -3.11 27.39
C ALA A 77 -51.29 -1.59 27.30
N GLY A 78 -51.92 -1.17 26.19
CA GLY A 78 -52.59 0.14 26.00
C GLY A 78 -51.85 1.04 24.99
N GLY A 79 -52.47 1.73 24.03
CA GLY A 79 -53.87 2.04 23.73
C GLY A 79 -53.93 3.47 23.15
N TYR A 80 -54.69 3.67 22.06
CA TYR A 80 -55.28 4.93 21.50
C TYR A 80 -54.33 6.17 21.28
N ALA A 81 -54.59 7.20 20.46
CA ALA A 81 -55.37 7.52 19.27
C ALA A 81 -55.07 9.01 18.94
N ARG A 82 -55.33 9.44 17.69
CA ARG A 82 -55.48 10.85 17.21
C ARG A 82 -54.18 11.69 17.14
N HIS A 83 -53.97 12.71 16.29
CA HIS A 83 -54.83 13.52 15.42
C HIS A 83 -53.96 14.23 14.34
N ARG A 84 -54.42 14.17 13.07
CA ARG A 84 -54.50 15.23 12.03
C ARG A 84 -53.65 16.52 12.17
N GLN A 85 -52.91 16.89 11.12
CA GLN A 85 -53.14 18.14 10.34
C GLN A 85 -52.31 18.24 9.04
N LEU A 86 -52.99 18.71 8.00
CA LEU A 86 -52.48 19.19 6.70
C LEU A 86 -52.36 20.72 6.72
N PHE A 87 -51.85 21.31 5.62
CA PHE A 87 -51.62 22.73 5.29
C PHE A 87 -50.22 23.22 5.71
N THR A 88 -49.46 24.03 4.96
CA THR A 88 -49.61 24.78 3.70
C THR A 88 -48.22 25.24 3.23
N SER A 89 -48.14 25.62 1.97
CA SER A 89 -47.08 26.41 1.33
C SER A 89 -46.56 27.59 2.16
N ASP A 90 -45.25 27.82 2.19
CA ASP A 90 -44.69 29.15 1.95
C ASP A 90 -43.22 29.06 1.52
N GLY A 91 -42.84 29.96 0.61
CA GLY A 91 -41.50 30.06 0.04
C GLY A 91 -40.56 30.76 1.01
N ALA A 92 -39.36 30.21 1.17
CA ALA A 92 -38.27 30.85 1.90
C ALA A 92 -36.98 30.79 1.07
N ASN A 93 -36.42 31.98 0.86
CA ASN A 93 -35.08 32.23 0.37
C ASN A 93 -34.03 31.39 1.14
N ALA A 94 -33.15 30.72 0.41
CA ALA A 94 -31.86 30.25 0.94
C ALA A 94 -30.82 30.22 -0.18
N SER A 95 -30.04 31.31 -0.23
CA SER A 95 -28.72 31.31 -0.85
C SER A 95 -27.77 30.57 0.08
N VAL A 96 -27.30 29.37 -0.27
CA VAL A 96 -25.96 28.86 0.05
C VAL A 96 -25.60 27.77 -0.97
N THR A 97 -24.48 28.04 -1.64
CA THR A 97 -23.70 27.26 -2.60
C THR A 97 -23.70 25.75 -2.39
N VAL A 98 -24.28 25.01 -3.34
CA VAL A 98 -23.90 23.64 -3.65
C VAL A 98 -22.58 23.66 -4.41
N SER A 99 -21.51 23.22 -3.78
CA SER A 99 -20.28 22.79 -4.45
C SER A 99 -19.58 21.76 -3.58
N SER A 100 -20.25 20.65 -3.31
CA SER A 100 -19.53 19.39 -3.07
C SER A 100 -18.97 18.95 -4.41
N THR A 101 -17.87 19.57 -4.84
CA THR A 101 -16.95 18.91 -5.76
C THR A 101 -16.35 17.77 -4.98
N ALA A 102 -17.07 16.64 -4.97
CA ALA A 102 -16.50 15.35 -4.65
C ALA A 102 -15.28 15.23 -5.53
N SER A 103 -14.12 15.51 -4.94
CA SER A 103 -12.82 15.34 -5.56
C SER A 103 -12.81 13.90 -6.03
N ALA A 104 -12.93 13.75 -7.35
CA ALA A 104 -12.93 12.46 -7.99
C ALA A 104 -11.79 11.67 -7.38
N PHE A 105 -12.11 10.51 -6.81
CA PHE A 105 -11.14 9.49 -6.51
C PHE A 105 -10.52 9.11 -7.86
N THR A 106 -9.48 9.85 -8.26
CA THR A 106 -8.52 9.36 -9.24
C THR A 106 -7.92 8.14 -8.56
N SER A 107 -8.49 6.98 -8.87
CA SER A 107 -7.95 5.69 -8.46
C SER A 107 -6.45 5.73 -8.74
N PRO A 108 -5.58 5.53 -7.74
CA PRO A 108 -4.15 5.49 -7.98
C PRO A 108 -3.86 4.24 -8.82
N SER A 109 -3.79 4.42 -10.13
CA SER A 109 -3.22 3.46 -11.06
C SER A 109 -1.76 3.26 -10.67
N THR A 110 -1.39 2.04 -10.27
CA THR A 110 -0.21 1.24 -10.72
C THR A 110 1.15 1.91 -11.05
N LYS A 111 1.42 3.18 -10.71
CA LYS A 111 2.42 4.00 -11.43
C LYS A 111 3.86 4.00 -10.89
N SER A 112 4.20 3.27 -9.82
CA SER A 112 5.53 3.42 -9.19
C SER A 112 6.21 2.14 -8.69
N THR A 113 5.65 0.96 -8.94
CA THR A 113 6.31 -0.31 -8.60
C THR A 113 7.30 -0.70 -9.69
N LEU A 114 8.60 -0.67 -9.38
CA LEU A 114 9.66 -1.10 -10.28
C LEU A 114 10.12 -2.52 -9.92
N LYS A 115 10.20 -3.37 -10.95
CA LYS A 115 10.76 -4.72 -10.85
C LYS A 115 12.16 -4.70 -11.47
N CYS A 116 13.15 -5.20 -10.75
CA CYS A 116 14.55 -5.16 -11.17
C CYS A 116 15.21 -6.52 -10.93
N VAL A 117 16.23 -6.85 -11.72
CA VAL A 117 17.14 -7.96 -11.48
C VAL A 117 18.55 -7.38 -11.52
N LEU A 118 19.23 -7.33 -10.39
CA LEU A 118 20.53 -6.68 -10.26
C LEU A 118 21.57 -7.65 -9.70
N PRO A 119 22.86 -7.53 -10.09
CA PRO A 119 23.94 -8.34 -9.51
C PRO A 119 24.11 -8.07 -8.01
N CYS A 120 24.46 -9.11 -7.24
CA CYS A 120 24.70 -8.99 -5.79
C CYS A 120 25.85 -8.05 -5.42
N SER A 121 26.80 -7.82 -6.34
CA SER A 121 27.95 -6.93 -6.15
C SER A 121 27.63 -5.45 -6.26
N LYS A 122 26.41 -5.07 -6.65
CA LYS A 122 26.01 -3.66 -6.77
C LYS A 122 25.85 -3.01 -5.41
N SER A 123 26.36 -1.80 -5.28
CA SER A 123 26.14 -0.94 -4.12
C SER A 123 24.79 -0.23 -4.21
N VAL A 124 24.21 0.11 -3.05
CA VAL A 124 22.94 0.84 -2.98
C VAL A 124 23.03 2.21 -3.66
N ALA A 125 24.17 2.90 -3.58
CA ALA A 125 24.40 4.15 -4.29
C ALA A 125 24.26 4.00 -5.82
N GLU A 126 24.83 2.93 -6.39
CA GLU A 126 24.65 2.63 -7.82
C GLU A 126 23.19 2.31 -8.16
N VAL A 127 22.48 1.60 -7.26
CA VAL A 127 21.04 1.33 -7.44
C VAL A 127 20.24 2.63 -7.43
N ILE A 128 20.51 3.54 -6.51
CA ILE A 128 19.87 4.87 -6.43
C ILE A 128 20.08 5.64 -7.74
N LEU A 129 21.30 5.65 -8.28
CA LEU A 129 21.60 6.32 -9.55
C LEU A 129 20.82 5.69 -10.72
N ALA A 130 20.74 4.36 -10.78
CA ALA A 130 19.98 3.64 -11.80
C ALA A 130 18.46 3.92 -11.68
N LEU A 131 17.93 4.02 -10.46
CA LEU A 131 16.52 4.33 -10.22
C LEU A 131 16.18 5.77 -10.58
N ARG A 132 17.10 6.72 -10.37
CA ARG A 132 16.89 8.13 -10.71
C ARG A 132 16.53 8.35 -12.17
N GLY A 133 17.21 7.63 -13.08
CA GLY A 133 16.90 7.66 -14.52
C GLY A 133 15.54 7.03 -14.87
N ARG A 134 15.09 6.03 -14.09
CA ARG A 134 13.83 5.31 -14.34
C ARG A 134 12.59 6.03 -13.78
N LEU A 135 12.79 6.79 -12.70
CA LEU A 135 11.73 7.55 -12.04
C LEU A 135 11.59 8.98 -12.58
N ALA A 136 12.42 9.38 -13.57
CA ALA A 136 12.44 10.72 -14.16
C ALA A 136 12.51 11.84 -13.09
N LEU A 137 13.36 11.64 -12.07
CA LEU A 137 13.45 12.58 -10.95
C LEU A 137 14.23 13.84 -11.34
N ASP A 138 13.75 14.99 -10.88
CA ASP A 138 14.44 16.28 -11.04
C ASP A 138 15.82 16.27 -10.36
N SER A 139 16.73 17.12 -10.85
CA SER A 139 18.07 17.28 -10.27
C SER A 139 18.05 17.73 -8.81
N CYS A 140 16.97 18.41 -8.39
CA CYS A 140 16.78 18.98 -7.06
C CYS A 140 16.12 18.03 -6.05
N GLN A 141 15.72 16.83 -6.48
CA GLN A 141 15.12 15.82 -5.60
C GLN A 141 16.18 14.82 -5.12
N SER A 142 16.22 14.61 -3.81
CA SER A 142 16.97 13.54 -3.16
C SER A 142 16.16 12.25 -3.18
N LEU A 143 16.82 11.14 -3.53
CA LEU A 143 16.24 9.79 -3.52
C LEU A 143 16.93 8.95 -2.43
N PHE A 144 16.14 8.40 -1.52
CA PHE A 144 16.61 7.49 -0.48
C PHE A 144 15.92 6.14 -0.61
N LEU A 145 16.61 5.08 -0.18
CA LEU A 145 16.05 3.73 -0.12
C LEU A 145 15.93 3.24 1.32
N SER A 146 14.83 2.56 1.62
CA SER A 146 14.55 1.89 2.88
C SER A 146 14.32 0.39 2.68
N VAL A 147 14.51 -0.39 3.74
CA VAL A 147 14.31 -1.84 3.72
C VAL A 147 13.63 -2.33 5.00
N GLY A 148 12.93 -3.46 4.90
CA GLY A 148 12.33 -4.16 6.03
C GLY A 148 11.05 -3.51 6.57
N GLU A 149 10.50 -4.10 7.63
CA GLU A 149 9.20 -3.68 8.20
C GLU A 149 9.27 -2.30 8.89
N ASN A 150 10.46 -1.91 9.36
CA ASN A 150 10.67 -0.67 10.09
C ASN A 150 11.14 0.48 9.17
N ASN A 151 11.07 0.31 7.84
CA ASN A 151 11.52 1.28 6.85
C ASN A 151 12.93 1.83 7.16
N VAL A 152 13.86 0.94 7.51
CA VAL A 152 15.22 1.33 7.90
C VAL A 152 15.94 1.87 6.66
N LEU A 153 16.45 3.10 6.75
CA LEU A 153 17.23 3.70 5.68
C LEU A 153 18.50 2.90 5.41
N VAL A 154 18.78 2.68 4.15
CA VAL A 154 19.92 1.88 3.71
C VAL A 154 21.11 2.77 3.38
N PRO A 155 22.29 2.56 4.00
CA PRO A 155 23.50 3.30 3.63
C PRO A 155 23.92 3.03 2.18
N GLY A 156 24.34 4.07 1.46
CA GLY A 156 24.70 3.97 0.05
C GLY A 156 25.87 3.02 -0.27
N ASN A 157 26.77 2.78 0.69
CA ASN A 157 27.89 1.84 0.54
C ASN A 157 27.51 0.37 0.80
N SER A 158 26.26 0.09 1.20
CA SER A 158 25.81 -1.29 1.43
C SER A 158 25.73 -2.05 0.11
N LEU A 159 26.14 -3.32 0.13
CA LEU A 159 26.01 -4.21 -1.02
C LEU A 159 24.62 -4.85 -1.07
N LEU A 160 24.14 -5.07 -2.28
CA LEU A 160 22.83 -5.66 -2.52
C LEU A 160 22.76 -7.14 -2.09
N GLY A 161 23.87 -7.87 -2.21
CA GLY A 161 24.00 -9.24 -1.69
C GLY A 161 23.74 -9.30 -0.18
N ASP A 162 24.41 -8.45 0.59
CA ASP A 162 24.26 -8.41 2.05
C ASP A 162 22.83 -8.03 2.47
N LEU A 163 22.21 -7.10 1.74
CA LEU A 163 20.81 -6.74 1.97
C LEU A 163 19.87 -7.90 1.66
N TYR A 164 20.13 -8.62 0.58
CA TYR A 164 19.33 -9.77 0.21
C TYR A 164 19.44 -10.90 1.24
N GLU A 165 20.63 -11.17 1.76
CA GLU A 165 20.81 -12.18 2.81
C GLU A 165 20.06 -11.82 4.10
N ARG A 166 20.09 -10.55 4.50
CA ARG A 166 19.47 -10.08 5.75
C ARG A 166 17.97 -9.81 5.65
N TYR A 167 17.49 -9.32 4.51
CA TYR A 167 16.13 -8.77 4.36
C TYR A 167 15.31 -9.40 3.24
N ARG A 168 15.75 -10.50 2.60
CA ARG A 168 14.89 -11.20 1.63
C ARG A 168 13.59 -11.63 2.29
N ASN A 169 12.51 -11.48 1.55
CA ASN A 169 11.22 -12.02 1.95
C ASN A 169 11.17 -13.54 1.65
N PRO A 170 10.36 -14.33 2.37
CA PRO A 170 10.22 -15.76 2.12
C PRO A 170 9.78 -16.14 0.70
N ASP A 171 9.19 -15.21 -0.04
CA ASP A 171 8.83 -15.40 -1.45
C ASP A 171 10.01 -15.31 -2.42
N GLY A 172 11.21 -14.97 -1.93
CA GLY A 172 12.44 -14.85 -2.69
C GLY A 172 12.74 -13.46 -3.27
N PHE A 173 11.92 -12.44 -3.04
CA PHE A 173 12.19 -11.05 -3.45
C PHE A 173 12.86 -10.22 -2.35
N LEU A 174 13.65 -9.23 -2.75
CA LEU A 174 14.02 -8.09 -1.90
C LEU A 174 13.04 -6.95 -2.13
N TYR A 175 12.47 -6.40 -1.06
CA TYR A 175 11.57 -5.26 -1.12
C TYR A 175 12.28 -4.02 -0.61
N LEU A 176 12.32 -2.97 -1.45
CA LEU A 176 12.87 -1.67 -1.09
C LEU A 176 11.77 -0.61 -1.20
N GLY A 177 11.68 0.23 -0.19
CA GLY A 177 10.91 1.46 -0.23
C GLY A 177 11.78 2.58 -0.79
N TYR A 178 11.23 3.49 -1.60
CA TYR A 178 11.91 4.71 -1.98
C TYR A 178 11.22 5.95 -1.43
N LEU A 179 12.03 6.91 -0.97
CA LEU A 179 11.60 8.18 -0.42
C LEU A 179 12.17 9.30 -1.30
N LEU A 180 11.33 10.30 -1.60
CA LEU A 180 11.74 11.50 -2.33
C LEU A 180 11.66 12.69 -1.38
N GLU A 181 12.76 13.41 -1.22
CA GLU A 181 12.80 14.67 -0.47
C GLU A 181 13.30 15.80 -1.38
N ASN A 182 12.71 16.98 -1.28
CA ASN A 182 13.18 18.14 -2.02
C ASN A 182 14.35 18.79 -1.26
N THR A 183 15.53 18.86 -1.87
CA THR A 183 16.76 19.29 -1.16
C THR A 183 16.82 20.81 -0.94
N PHE A 184 15.94 21.58 -1.59
CA PHE A 184 15.77 23.02 -1.37
C PHE A 184 14.32 23.33 -1.01
N GLY A 185 14.09 23.93 0.16
CA GLY A 185 12.78 24.37 0.65
C GLY A 185 12.21 25.58 -0.10
N GLY A 186 12.36 25.62 -1.43
CA GLY A 186 11.75 26.62 -2.30
C GLY A 186 10.44 26.10 -2.84
N ASP A 187 9.35 26.72 -2.41
CA ASP A 187 8.00 26.47 -2.89
C ASP A 187 7.91 26.82 -4.39
N VAL A 188 8.19 25.85 -5.26
CA VAL A 188 7.90 25.95 -6.70
C VAL A 188 6.69 25.08 -6.95
N ARG A 189 5.55 25.75 -7.12
CA ARG A 189 4.29 25.16 -7.57
C ARG A 189 4.56 24.21 -8.74
N SER A 190 4.38 22.91 -8.49
CA SER A 190 4.55 21.85 -9.47
C SER A 190 3.45 21.93 -10.52
N THR A 191 3.76 22.49 -11.68
CA THR A 191 3.11 22.08 -12.93
C THR A 191 3.77 20.80 -13.40
N ALA A 192 3.41 19.68 -12.79
CA ALA A 192 3.83 18.35 -13.25
C ALA A 192 2.76 17.78 -14.18
N GLU A 193 2.82 18.19 -15.44
CA GLU A 193 2.22 17.45 -16.56
C GLU A 193 3.27 16.48 -17.10
N GLU A 194 2.88 15.20 -17.14
CA GLU A 194 3.30 14.17 -18.09
C GLU A 194 4.81 13.96 -18.37
N ALA A 195 5.35 12.85 -17.83
CA ALA A 195 6.27 12.02 -18.59
C ALA A 195 6.01 10.55 -18.27
N ALA A 196 5.24 9.91 -19.15
CA ALA A 196 5.05 8.48 -19.20
C ALA A 196 6.23 7.80 -19.93
N VAL A 197 6.59 6.61 -19.44
CA VAL A 197 7.12 5.44 -20.16
C VAL A 197 8.13 5.70 -21.29
N ILE A 198 9.38 5.28 -21.08
CA ILE A 198 10.26 4.89 -22.18
C ILE A 198 10.89 3.53 -21.84
N LEU A 199 10.77 2.62 -22.82
CA LEU A 199 11.13 1.19 -22.81
C LEU A 199 12.63 0.92 -22.60
#